data_AF-A0A7S0BS45-F1
#
_entry.id   AF-A0A7S0BS45-F1
#
_cell.length_a   1.000
_cell.length_b   1.000
_cell.length_c   1.000
_cell.angle_alpha   90.00
_cell.angle_beta   90.00
_cell.angle_gamma   90.00
#
_symmetry.space_group_name_H-M   'P 1'
#
loop_
_entity.id
_entity.type
_entity.pdbx_description
1 polymer ?
#
loop_
_entity_poly.entity_id
_entity_poly.type
_entity_poly.pdbx_seq_one_letter_code
_entity_poly.pdbx_strand_id
1 'polypeptide(L)'
;MNMEYILQDQSSFEWVRGKTPLSSPRWMLGAWIVYPLAVLSVKYSAAKRERGFSNSGKLTSVSAIHNLWLAIWSSIIFVGANVELYRYAASEGLNSVFCTLSSSRAPNKIYYWMYIFYVSKFYELI
;
A
#
# COMPACT_ATOMS: atom_id res chain seq x y z
N MET A 1 9.73 -15.69 -5.32
CA MET A 1 8.57 -14.77 -5.21
C MET A 1 7.87 -14.82 -6.56
N ASN A 2 6.75 -15.54 -6.70
CA ASN A 2 6.06 -15.68 -7.99
C ASN A 2 5.36 -14.36 -8.33
N MET A 3 5.82 -13.72 -9.40
CA MET A 3 5.31 -12.44 -9.90
C MET A 3 3.88 -12.56 -10.49
N GLU A 4 3.41 -13.77 -10.75
CA GLU A 4 2.09 -14.08 -11.31
C GLU A 4 0.92 -13.59 -10.43
N TYR A 5 1.09 -13.52 -9.11
CA TYR A 5 0.03 -13.06 -8.20
C TYR A 5 -0.17 -11.54 -8.17
N ILE A 6 0.79 -10.76 -8.69
CA ILE A 6 0.68 -9.30 -8.76
C ILE A 6 -0.13 -8.87 -9.99
N LEU A 7 -0.12 -9.69 -11.05
CA LEU A 7 -0.81 -9.44 -12.32
C LEU A 7 -2.19 -10.09 -12.39
N GLN A 8 -2.70 -10.61 -11.27
CA GLN A 8 -3.99 -11.29 -11.26
C GLN A 8 -5.11 -10.28 -11.52
N ASP A 9 -6.00 -10.61 -12.48
CA ASP A 9 -7.12 -9.75 -12.86
C ASP A 9 -8.02 -9.45 -11.65
N GLN A 10 -8.50 -8.22 -11.57
CA GLN A 10 -9.28 -7.70 -10.43
C GLN A 10 -10.47 -8.59 -10.05
N SER A 11 -11.09 -9.26 -11.04
CA SER A 11 -12.25 -10.11 -10.81
C SER A 11 -11.90 -11.45 -10.15
N SER A 12 -10.68 -11.92 -10.35
CA SER A 12 -10.19 -13.22 -9.88
C SER A 12 -9.30 -13.14 -8.64
N PHE A 13 -9.05 -11.92 -8.14
CA PHE A 13 -8.18 -11.71 -6.98
C PHE A 13 -8.77 -12.32 -5.71
N GLU A 14 -7.98 -13.16 -5.05
CA GLU A 14 -8.27 -13.67 -3.71
C GLU A 14 -7.04 -13.48 -2.82
N TRP A 15 -7.26 -12.96 -1.62
CA TRP A 15 -6.21 -12.87 -0.62
C TRP A 15 -5.94 -14.24 0.00
N VAL A 16 -4.78 -14.81 -0.31
CA VAL A 16 -4.35 -16.13 0.20
C VAL A 16 -3.10 -15.97 1.04
N ARG A 17 -3.21 -16.22 2.36
CA ARG A 17 -2.10 -16.13 3.30
C ARG A 17 -0.95 -17.06 2.88
N GLY A 18 0.24 -16.50 2.76
CA GLY A 18 1.46 -17.22 2.37
C GLY A 18 1.69 -17.36 0.86
N LYS A 19 0.67 -17.07 0.02
CA LYS A 19 0.81 -17.05 -1.44
C LYS A 19 0.79 -15.64 -2.01
N THR A 20 -0.14 -14.80 -1.55
CA THR A 20 -0.21 -13.39 -1.94
C THR A 20 1.06 -12.67 -1.43
N PRO A 21 1.73 -11.85 -2.24
CA PRO A 21 2.90 -11.11 -1.81
C PRO A 21 2.62 -10.27 -0.55
N LEU A 22 3.59 -10.22 0.36
CA LEU A 22 3.48 -9.51 1.64
C LEU A 22 2.32 -9.96 2.55
N SER A 23 1.67 -11.11 2.29
CA SER A 23 0.54 -11.60 3.10
C SER A 23 0.92 -12.24 4.44
N SER A 24 2.20 -12.53 4.64
CA SER A 24 2.70 -13.03 5.91
C SER A 24 2.88 -11.87 6.90
N PRO A 25 2.37 -11.97 8.15
CA PRO A 25 2.58 -10.94 9.18
C PRO A 25 4.05 -10.63 9.46
N ARG A 26 4.95 -11.57 9.14
CA ARG A 26 6.41 -11.39 9.29
C ARG A 26 6.93 -10.19 8.51
N TRP A 27 6.37 -9.90 7.34
CA TRP A 27 6.78 -8.74 6.53
C TRP A 27 6.37 -7.43 7.18
N MET A 28 5.17 -7.35 7.74
CA MET A 28 4.69 -6.19 8.48
C MET A 28 5.54 -5.93 9.73
N LEU A 29 5.76 -6.98 10.54
CA LEU A 29 6.60 -6.89 11.73
C LEU A 29 8.05 -6.53 11.39
N GLY A 30 8.59 -7.12 10.33
CA GLY A 30 9.92 -6.81 9.81
C GLY A 30 10.04 -5.34 9.42
N ALA A 31 9.06 -4.81 8.67
CA ALA A 31 9.05 -3.40 8.27
C ALA A 31 8.99 -2.46 9.50
N TRP A 32 8.14 -2.76 10.48
CA TRP A 32 8.01 -1.97 11.71
C TRP A 32 9.27 -1.93 12.58
N ILE A 33 10.15 -2.93 12.47
CA ILE A 33 11.42 -2.96 13.20
C ILE A 33 12.53 -2.36 12.34
N VAL A 34 12.69 -2.82 11.11
CA VAL A 34 13.81 -2.46 10.24
C VAL A 34 13.76 -0.99 9.84
N TYR A 35 12.57 -0.45 9.53
CA TYR A 35 12.45 0.93 9.07
C TYR A 35 12.88 1.95 10.15
N PRO A 36 12.36 1.92 11.39
CA PRO A 36 12.84 2.83 12.42
C PRO A 36 14.33 2.67 12.72
N LEU A 37 14.84 1.43 12.73
CA LEU A 37 16.27 1.18 12.92
C LEU A 37 17.12 1.79 11.81
N ALA A 38 16.69 1.70 10.55
CA ALA A 38 17.36 2.33 9.42
C ALA A 38 17.36 3.86 9.56
N VAL A 39 16.20 4.46 9.88
CA VAL A 39 16.07 5.91 10.11
C VAL A 39 16.98 6.39 11.24
N LEU A 40 17.00 5.68 12.37
CA LEU A 40 17.86 5.99 13.50
C LEU A 40 19.34 5.84 13.15
N SER A 41 19.70 4.80 12.39
CA SER A 41 21.08 4.56 11.94
C SER A 41 21.58 5.68 11.04
N VAL A 42 20.76 6.13 10.09
CA VAL A 42 21.07 7.28 9.21
C VAL A 42 21.19 8.56 10.04
N LYS A 43 20.24 8.84 10.94
CA LYS A 43 20.29 10.02 11.82
C LYS A 43 21.54 10.05 12.69
N TYR A 44 21.87 8.93 13.33
CA TYR A 44 23.06 8.82 14.18
C TYR A 44 24.34 8.98 13.38
N SER A 45 24.43 8.35 12.21
CA SER A 45 25.59 8.46 11.31
C SER A 45 25.77 9.88 10.77
N ALA A 46 24.66 10.58 10.48
CA ALA A 46 24.68 11.99 10.06
C ALA A 46 25.09 12.93 11.20
N ALA A 47 24.61 12.71 12.42
CA ALA A 47 24.97 13.51 13.60
C ALA A 47 26.46 13.35 13.99
N LYS A 48 27.04 12.17 13.76
CA LYS A 48 28.46 11.89 14.05
C LYS A 48 29.43 12.51 13.04
N ARG A 49 28.97 12.81 11.82
CA ARG A 49 29.75 13.58 10.85
C ARG A 49 29.51 15.07 11.12
N GLU A 50 30.49 15.78 11.69
CA GLU A 50 30.47 17.25 11.90
C GLU A 50 30.34 18.10 10.61
N ARG A 51 30.01 17.49 9.46
CA ARG A 51 29.78 18.20 8.20
C ARG A 51 28.37 17.93 7.74
N GLY A 52 27.60 19.02 7.73
CA GLY A 52 26.20 19.06 7.34
C GLY A 52 25.91 18.18 6.14
N PHE A 53 24.87 17.37 6.31
CA PHE A 53 24.14 16.70 5.24
C PHE A 53 23.42 17.76 4.38
N SER A 54 24.19 18.69 3.81
CA SER A 54 23.73 19.82 3.00
C SER A 54 24.00 19.51 1.53
N ASN A 55 23.44 18.40 1.06
CA ASN A 55 23.12 18.22 -0.36
C ASN A 55 21.60 18.26 -0.49
N SER A 56 21.01 19.35 0.04
CA SER A 56 19.56 19.53 0.19
C SER A 56 18.83 19.42 -1.15
N GLY A 57 19.42 19.92 -2.24
CA GLY A 57 18.77 19.97 -3.57
C GLY A 57 18.49 18.63 -4.25
N LYS A 58 19.30 17.59 -4.03
CA LYS A 58 19.09 16.27 -4.69
C LYS A 58 18.05 15.44 -3.94
N LEU A 59 18.05 15.51 -2.61
CA LEU A 59 17.09 14.80 -1.77
C LEU A 59 15.70 15.42 -1.84
N THR A 60 15.61 16.75 -2.02
CA THR A 60 14.32 17.41 -2.25
C THR A 60 13.70 17.01 -3.58
N SER A 61 14.48 16.89 -4.67
CA SER A 61 13.93 16.42 -5.95
C SER A 61 13.50 14.95 -5.92
N VAL A 62 14.29 14.06 -5.30
CA VAL A 62 13.90 12.64 -5.13
C VAL A 62 12.63 12.53 -4.29
N SER A 63 12.55 13.27 -3.19
CA SER A 63 11.34 13.31 -2.35
C SER A 63 10.13 13.87 -3.11
N ALA A 64 10.31 14.92 -3.92
CA ALA A 64 9.23 15.49 -4.72
C ALA A 64 8.69 14.49 -5.76
N ILE A 65 9.57 13.77 -6.46
CA ILE A 65 9.19 12.74 -7.44
C ILE A 65 8.49 11.58 -6.73
N HIS A 66 9.01 11.13 -5.59
CA HIS A 66 8.40 10.06 -4.80
C HIS A 66 7.00 10.45 -4.33
N ASN A 67 6.84 11.65 -3.76
CA ASN A 67 5.54 12.15 -3.30
C ASN A 67 4.54 12.33 -4.45
N LEU A 68 5.00 12.79 -5.62
CA LEU A 68 4.15 12.86 -6.81
C LEU A 68 3.67 11.47 -7.25
N TRP A 69 4.58 10.49 -7.27
CA TRP A 69 4.23 9.11 -7.59
C TRP A 69 3.22 8.54 -6.59
N LEU A 70 3.45 8.75 -5.29
CA LEU A 70 2.50 8.36 -4.24
C LEU A 70 1.14 9.04 -4.41
N ALA A 71 1.10 10.32 -4.80
CA ALA A 71 -0.15 11.05 -5.02
C ALA A 71 -0.94 10.48 -6.21
N ILE A 72 -0.25 10.17 -7.32
CA ILE A 72 -0.86 9.52 -8.49
C ILE A 72 -1.41 8.16 -8.10
N TRP A 73 -0.59 7.34 -7.42
CA TRP A 73 -0.98 6.00 -7.01
C TRP A 73 -2.16 6.01 -6.05
N SER A 74 -2.15 6.91 -5.07
CA SER A 74 -3.26 7.11 -4.13
C SER A 74 -4.54 7.54 -4.83
N SER A 75 -4.44 8.41 -5.85
CA SER A 75 -5.58 8.82 -6.66
C SER A 75 -6.17 7.65 -7.46
N ILE A 76 -5.33 6.81 -8.05
CA ILE A 76 -5.77 5.60 -8.78
C ILE A 76 -6.50 4.64 -7.85
N ILE A 77 -5.93 4.35 -6.67
CA ILE A 77 -6.56 3.49 -5.67
C ILE A 77 -7.89 4.08 -5.22
N PHE A 78 -7.93 5.38 -4.93
CA PHE A 78 -9.13 6.07 -4.48
C PHE A 78 -10.24 5.95 -5.53
N VAL A 79 -9.97 6.30 -6.77
CA VAL A 79 -10.96 6.21 -7.86
C VAL A 79 -11.41 4.76 -8.06
N GLY A 80 -10.46 3.83 -8.14
CA GLY A 80 -10.75 2.41 -8.34
C GLY A 80 -11.63 1.81 -7.25
N ALA A 81 -11.28 2.05 -5.98
CA ALA A 81 -12.05 1.58 -4.84
C ALA A 81 -13.45 2.21 -4.79
N ASN A 82 -13.59 3.52 -5.06
CA ASN A 82 -14.87 4.20 -5.05
C ASN A 82 -15.79 3.74 -6.20
N VAL A 83 -15.25 3.49 -7.39
CA VAL A 83 -16.03 2.96 -8.52
C VAL A 83 -16.61 1.58 -8.17
N GLU A 84 -15.80 0.69 -7.60
CA GLU A 84 -16.26 -0.64 -7.21
C GLU A 84 -17.21 -0.59 -6.01
N LEU A 85 -16.99 0.32 -5.07
CA LEU A 85 -17.90 0.55 -3.95
C LEU A 85 -19.25 1.08 -4.42
N TYR A 86 -19.26 2.03 -5.36
CA TYR A 86 -20.48 2.56 -5.95
C TYR A 86 -21.25 1.48 -6.71
N ARG A 87 -20.56 0.65 -7.51
CA ARG A 87 -21.17 -0.48 -8.21
C ARG A 87 -21.80 -1.48 -7.24
N TYR A 88 -21.11 -1.79 -6.15
CA TYR A 88 -21.61 -2.68 -5.11
C TYR A 88 -22.82 -2.09 -4.37
N ALA A 89 -22.76 -0.80 -4.02
CA ALA A 89 -23.87 -0.08 -3.41
C ALA A 89 -25.10 -0.01 -4.34
N ALA A 90 -24.89 0.14 -5.64
CA ALA A 90 -25.96 0.16 -6.63
C ALA A 90 -26.63 -1.22 -6.81
N SER A 91 -25.88 -2.32 -6.64
CA SER A 91 -26.42 -3.68 -6.78
C SER A 91 -27.07 -4.21 -5.50
N GLU A 92 -26.47 -3.98 -4.33
CA GLU A 92 -26.86 -4.58 -3.04
C GLU A 92 -27.46 -3.56 -2.05
N GLY A 93 -27.50 -2.27 -2.43
CA GLY A 93 -27.97 -1.16 -1.60
C GLY A 93 -26.91 -0.61 -0.66
N LEU A 94 -27.08 0.63 -0.19
CA LEU A 94 -26.09 1.32 0.66
C LEU A 94 -25.82 0.61 2.00
N ASN A 95 -26.79 -0.13 2.54
CA ASN A 95 -26.59 -0.89 3.77
C ASN A 95 -25.53 -1.99 3.61
N SER A 96 -25.36 -2.55 2.41
CA SER A 96 -24.38 -3.60 2.13
C SER A 96 -22.93 -3.12 2.27
N VAL A 97 -22.69 -1.82 2.04
CA VAL A 97 -21.37 -1.18 2.16
C VAL A 97 -20.90 -1.12 3.62
N PHE A 98 -21.83 -0.86 4.54
CA PHE A 98 -21.52 -0.76 5.97
C PHE A 98 -21.66 -2.10 6.70
N CYS A 99 -22.67 -2.87 6.31
CA CYS A 99 -22.98 -4.16 6.89
C CYS A 99 -23.09 -5.18 5.76
N THR A 100 -22.06 -5.98 5.56
CA THR A 100 -22.13 -7.15 4.69
C THR A 100 -23.07 -8.18 5.34
N LEU A 101 -24.36 -8.06 5.05
CA LEU A 101 -25.46 -8.82 5.67
C LEU A 101 -25.64 -10.22 5.06
N SER A 102 -25.09 -10.46 3.86
CA SER A 102 -25.14 -11.78 3.24
C SER A 102 -23.87 -12.57 3.55
N SER A 103 -24.00 -13.89 3.59
CA SER A 103 -22.86 -14.83 3.61
C SER A 103 -21.98 -14.73 2.35
N SER A 104 -22.36 -13.91 1.37
CA SER A 104 -21.52 -13.59 0.22
C SER A 104 -20.42 -12.63 0.65
N ARG A 105 -19.17 -13.06 0.46
CA ARG A 105 -17.98 -12.20 0.57
C ARG A 105 -18.18 -10.91 -0.22
N ALA A 106 -17.57 -9.83 0.26
CA ALA A 106 -17.43 -8.61 -0.53
C ALA A 106 -16.79 -8.93 -1.89
N PRO A 107 -17.09 -8.16 -2.95
CA PRO A 107 -16.56 -8.44 -4.29
C PRO A 107 -15.03 -8.53 -4.30
N ASN A 108 -14.49 -9.53 -5.00
CA ASN A 108 -13.04 -9.73 -5.20
C ASN A 108 -12.31 -8.44 -5.64
N LYS A 109 -13.00 -7.59 -6.42
CA LYS A 109 -12.49 -6.30 -6.89
C LYS A 109 -12.24 -5.30 -5.75
N ILE A 110 -13.08 -5.28 -4.72
CA ILE A 110 -12.87 -4.43 -3.54
C ILE A 110 -11.64 -4.93 -2.78
N TYR A 111 -11.51 -6.24 -2.58
CA TYR A 111 -10.33 -6.84 -1.95
C TYR A 111 -9.04 -6.58 -2.74
N TYR A 112 -9.11 -6.56 -4.07
CA TYR A 112 -7.98 -6.19 -4.91
C TYR A 112 -7.51 -4.76 -4.61
N TRP A 113 -8.41 -3.78 -4.59
CA TRP A 113 -8.04 -2.40 -4.28
C TRP A 113 -7.52 -2.22 -2.85
N MET A 114 -8.11 -2.94 -1.88
CA MET A 114 -7.58 -2.98 -0.51
C MET A 114 -6.17 -3.59 -0.46
N TYR A 115 -5.89 -4.60 -1.28
CA TYR A 115 -4.56 -5.18 -1.38
C TYR A 115 -3.55 -4.20 -1.98
N ILE A 116 -3.90 -3.52 -3.08
CA ILE A 116 -3.02 -2.50 -3.68
C ILE A 116 -2.75 -1.36 -2.69
N PHE A 117 -3.75 -0.94 -1.91
CA PHE A 117 -3.59 0.00 -0.81
C PHE A 117 -2.64 -0.53 0.28
N TYR A 118 -2.80 -1.79 0.68
CA TYR A 118 -1.89 -2.42 1.66
C TYR A 118 -0.44 -2.42 1.16
N VAL A 119 -0.21 -2.76 -0.11
CA VAL A 119 1.13 -2.75 -0.72
C VAL A 119 1.70 -1.33 -0.78
N SER A 120 0.88 -0.31 -1.06
CA SER A 120 1.35 1.07 -1.13
C SER A 120 1.95 1.56 0.19
N LYS A 121 1.49 1.04 1.34
CA LYS A 121 2.06 1.36 2.66
C LYS A 121 3.52 0.95 2.84
N PHE A 122 3.97 -0.09 2.15
CA PHE A 122 5.39 -0.47 2.16
C PHE A 122 6.23 0.44 1.26
N TYR A 123 5.64 0.93 0.15
CA TYR A 123 6.30 1.90 -0.73
C TYR A 123 6.45 3.28 -0.08
N GLU A 124 5.51 3.68 0.77
CA GLU A 124 5.56 4.93 1.55
C GLU A 124 6.75 5.00 2.54
N LEU A 125 7.44 3.88 2.81
CA LEU A 125 8.59 3.83 3.72
C LEU A 125 9.92 4.29 3.07
N ILE A 126 9.90 4.73 1.81
CA ILE A 126 11.08 5.16 1.04
C ILE A 126 11.19 6.68 1.05
#